data_AF-A0A965WUA1-F1
#
_entry.id   AF-A0A965WUA1-F1
#
_cell.length_a   1.000
_cell.length_b   1.000
_cell.length_c   1.000
_cell.angle_alpha   90.00
_cell.angle_beta   90.00
_cell.angle_gamma   90.00
#
_symmetry.space_group_name_H-M   'P 1'
#
loop_
_entity.id
_entity.type
_entity.pdbx_description
1 polymer ?
#
loop_
_entity_poly.entity_id
_entity_poly.type
_entity_poly.pdbx_seq_one_letter_code
_entity_poly.pdbx_strand_id
1 'polypeptide(L)'
;IVIGMMIYMGIKGTSSFLNISVTTDLLLIGGGLATFIPLSLYINGTITIPAKSVGFLQFITPIMAFFLGIFTYKESFETHDAITFSLILTGVILYLLSLRRRGVSKKVSMRKE
;
A
#
# COMPACT_ATOMS: atom_id res chain seq x y z
N ILE A 1 9.85 -16.65 15.24
CA ILE A 1 10.99 -16.74 14.29
C ILE A 1 12.00 -15.62 14.52
N VAL A 2 11.61 -14.34 14.35
CA VAL A 2 12.54 -13.18 14.51
C VAL A 2 13.19 -13.11 15.89
N ILE A 3 12.41 -13.22 16.98
CA ILE A 3 12.94 -13.19 18.35
C ILE A 3 13.97 -14.31 18.59
N GLY A 4 13.70 -15.51 18.07
CA GLY A 4 14.63 -16.64 18.16
C GLY A 4 15.93 -16.41 17.39
N MET A 5 15.84 -15.78 16.21
CA MET A 5 17.02 -15.40 15.42
C MET A 5 17.85 -14.31 16.13
N MET A 6 17.21 -13.32 16.76
CA MET A 6 17.93 -12.28 17.53
C MET A 6 18.66 -12.86 18.74
N ILE A 7 18.06 -13.80 19.46
CA ILE A 7 18.72 -14.50 20.58
C ILE A 7 19.92 -15.30 20.06
N TYR A 8 19.76 -16.04 18.96
CA TYR A 8 20.84 -16.81 18.35
C TYR A 8 22.01 -15.92 17.90
N MET A 9 21.74 -14.80 17.25
CA MET A 9 22.76 -13.84 16.80
C MET A 9 23.38 -13.06 17.97
N GLY A 10 22.63 -12.84 19.05
CA GLY A 10 23.12 -12.25 20.30
C GLY A 10 24.13 -13.16 21.00
N ILE A 11 23.86 -14.46 21.09
CA ILE A 11 24.81 -15.46 21.65
C ILE A 11 26.09 -15.55 20.80
N LYS A 12 25.98 -15.37 19.48
CA LYS A 12 27.12 -15.36 18.55
C LYS A 12 27.92 -14.05 18.55
N GLY A 13 27.47 -13.00 19.26
CA GLY A 13 28.13 -11.69 19.28
C GLY A 13 28.09 -10.93 17.93
N THR A 14 27.36 -11.43 16.93
CA THR A 14 27.21 -10.80 15.61
C THR A 14 25.92 -9.97 15.51
N SER A 15 25.29 -9.66 16.66
CA SER A 15 24.10 -8.82 16.70
C SER A 15 24.44 -7.41 16.23
N SER A 16 23.89 -7.01 15.10
CA SER A 16 24.01 -5.63 14.59
C SER A 16 23.06 -4.65 15.29
N PHE A 17 21.95 -5.16 15.82
CA PHE A 17 20.94 -4.37 16.55
C PHE A 17 21.47 -3.97 17.93
N LEU A 18 21.35 -2.70 18.32
CA LEU A 18 21.83 -2.11 19.57
C LEU A 18 23.35 -2.08 19.77
N ASN A 19 24.16 -2.45 18.76
CA ASN A 19 25.62 -2.57 18.90
C ASN A 19 26.42 -1.74 17.89
N ILE A 20 25.81 -1.29 16.78
CA ILE A 20 26.52 -0.56 15.72
C ILE A 20 26.35 0.96 15.87
N SER A 21 25.11 1.44 15.94
CA SER A 21 24.83 2.88 16.04
C SER A 21 23.40 3.12 16.50
N VAL A 22 23.25 3.97 17.52
CA VAL A 22 21.95 4.42 18.04
C VAL A 22 21.08 5.04 16.93
N THR A 23 21.71 5.71 15.96
CA THR A 23 20.99 6.27 14.81
C THR A 23 20.34 5.18 13.96
N THR A 24 21.08 4.11 13.64
CA THR A 24 20.56 2.98 12.87
C THR A 24 19.42 2.27 13.59
N ASP A 25 19.53 2.10 14.92
CA ASP A 25 18.47 1.52 15.74
C ASP A 25 17.21 2.39 15.74
N LEU A 26 17.35 3.72 15.86
CA LEU A 26 16.23 4.66 15.75
C LEU A 26 15.56 4.61 14.38
N LEU A 27 16.33 4.54 13.28
CA LEU A 27 15.76 4.40 11.94
C LEU A 27 15.04 3.06 11.76
N LEU A 28 15.57 1.96 12.33
CA LEU A 28 14.93 0.64 12.29
C LEU A 28 13.61 0.62 13.05
N ILE A 29 13.57 1.17 14.26
CA ILE A 29 12.34 1.33 15.05
C ILE A 29 11.36 2.25 14.30
N GLY A 30 11.86 3.37 13.77
CA GLY A 30 11.09 4.32 12.98
C GLY A 30 10.46 3.70 11.73
N GLY A 31 11.20 2.87 10.99
CA GLY A 31 10.68 2.12 9.84
C GLY A 31 9.60 1.10 10.21
N GLY A 32 9.77 0.44 11.37
CA GLY A 32 8.74 -0.43 11.94
C GLY A 32 7.46 0.33 12.28
N LEU A 33 7.55 1.48 12.94
CA LEU A 33 6.39 2.32 13.26
C LEU A 33 5.73 2.89 12.00
N ALA A 34 6.53 3.38 11.05
CA ALA A 34 6.04 3.95 9.80
C ALA A 34 5.23 2.96 8.94
N THR A 35 5.48 1.64 9.08
CA THR A 35 4.72 0.60 8.40
C THR A 35 3.56 0.06 9.24
N PHE A 36 3.77 -0.10 10.55
CA PHE A 36 2.76 -0.60 11.47
C PHE A 36 1.56 0.35 11.63
N ILE A 37 1.81 1.65 11.75
CA ILE A 37 0.76 2.67 11.93
C ILE A 37 -0.27 2.64 10.79
N PRO A 38 0.11 2.78 9.50
CA PRO A 38 -0.86 2.76 8.42
C PRO A 38 -1.53 1.38 8.27
N LEU A 39 -0.81 0.28 8.54
CA LEU A 39 -1.39 -1.05 8.50
C LEU A 39 -2.48 -1.24 9.56
N SER A 40 -2.24 -0.78 10.79
CA SER A 40 -3.20 -0.84 11.88
C SER A 40 -4.45 -0.01 11.57
N LEU A 41 -4.26 1.20 11.02
CA LEU A 41 -5.37 2.05 10.57
C LEU A 41 -6.19 1.38 9.44
N TYR A 42 -5.50 0.77 8.49
CA TYR A 42 -6.11 0.04 7.39
C TYR A 42 -6.96 -1.14 7.88
N ILE A 43 -6.42 -1.98 8.77
CA ILE A 43 -7.15 -3.12 9.33
C ILE A 43 -8.46 -2.65 9.99
N ASN A 44 -8.39 -1.63 10.86
CA ASN A 44 -9.57 -1.06 11.50
C ASN A 44 -10.60 -0.52 10.49
N GLY A 45 -10.14 0.17 9.44
CA GLY A 45 -11.02 0.69 8.38
C GLY A 45 -11.65 -0.39 7.51
N THR A 46 -10.94 -1.48 7.23
CA THR A 46 -11.45 -2.55 6.36
C THR A 46 -12.53 -3.42 7.00
N ILE A 47 -12.61 -3.48 8.32
CA ILE A 47 -13.64 -4.24 9.05
C ILE A 47 -15.02 -3.59 8.89
N THR A 48 -15.08 -2.27 8.68
CA THR A 48 -16.33 -1.50 8.62
C THR A 48 -16.85 -1.28 7.20
N ILE A 49 -16.04 -1.50 6.17
CA ILE A 49 -16.36 -1.16 4.79
C ILE A 49 -16.46 -2.43 3.93
N PRO A 50 -17.45 -2.56 3.02
CA PRO A 50 -17.51 -3.70 2.09
C PRO A 50 -16.21 -3.86 1.30
N ALA A 51 -15.71 -5.11 1.19
CA ALA A 51 -14.45 -5.43 0.50
C ALA A 51 -14.32 -4.84 -0.92
N LYS A 52 -15.44 -4.65 -1.62
CA LYS A 52 -15.48 -4.01 -2.96
C LYS A 52 -14.99 -2.55 -2.93
N SER A 53 -15.31 -1.81 -1.87
CA SER A 53 -14.90 -0.41 -1.71
C SER A 53 -13.45 -0.29 -1.23
N VAL A 54 -12.97 -1.27 -0.45
CA VAL A 54 -11.56 -1.35 -0.04
C VAL A 54 -10.65 -1.50 -1.26
N GLY A 55 -10.99 -2.42 -2.18
CA GLY A 55 -10.25 -2.59 -3.43
C GLY A 55 -10.29 -1.34 -4.32
N PHE A 56 -11.38 -0.58 -4.29
CA PHE A 56 -11.44 0.72 -4.96
C PHE A 56 -10.48 1.73 -4.35
N LEU A 57 -10.41 1.80 -3.02
CA LEU A 57 -9.53 2.74 -2.31
C LEU A 57 -8.04 2.46 -2.58
N GLN A 58 -7.69 1.19 -2.81
CA GLN A 58 -6.32 0.79 -3.16
C GLN A 58 -5.84 1.31 -4.53
N PHE A 59 -6.73 1.75 -5.44
CA PHE A 59 -6.30 2.40 -6.68
C PHE A 59 -5.56 3.73 -6.44
N ILE A 60 -5.64 4.30 -5.24
CA ILE A 60 -4.86 5.47 -4.86
C ILE A 60 -3.37 5.12 -4.70
N THR A 61 -3.04 3.90 -4.29
CA THR A 61 -1.66 3.44 -4.08
C THR A 61 -0.77 3.58 -5.33
N PRO A 62 -1.13 3.03 -6.52
CA PRO A 62 -0.30 3.20 -7.72
C PRO A 62 -0.19 4.67 -8.16
N ILE A 63 -1.22 5.49 -7.92
CA ILE A 63 -1.19 6.93 -8.23
C ILE A 63 -0.19 7.65 -7.32
N MET A 64 -0.23 7.37 -6.01
CA MET A 64 0.72 7.94 -5.04
C MET A 64 2.15 7.49 -5.31
N ALA A 65 2.37 6.21 -5.65
CA ALA A 65 3.68 5.69 -5.99
C ALA A 65 4.29 6.40 -7.21
N PHE A 66 3.47 6.63 -8.24
CA PHE A 66 3.88 7.39 -9.43
C PHE A 66 4.28 8.83 -9.10
N PHE A 67 3.45 9.53 -8.32
CA PHE A 67 3.76 10.89 -7.91
C PHE A 67 5.02 10.98 -7.05
N LEU A 68 5.24 10.03 -6.14
CA LEU A 68 6.47 9.94 -5.37
C LEU A 68 7.69 9.69 -6.25
N GLY A 69 7.59 8.83 -7.26
CA GLY A 69 8.66 8.56 -8.24
C GLY A 69 9.12 9.83 -8.95
N ILE A 70 8.17 10.62 -9.46
CA ILE A 70 8.47 11.85 -10.22
C ILE A 70 8.90 13.01 -9.30
N PHE A 71 8.15 13.29 -8.23
CA PHE A 71 8.39 14.50 -7.43
C PHE A 71 9.50 14.32 -6.38
N THR A 72 9.54 13.17 -5.71
CA THR A 72 10.46 12.93 -4.59
C THR A 72 11.75 12.29 -5.08
N TYR A 73 11.64 11.19 -5.83
CA TYR A 73 12.80 10.44 -6.31
C TYR A 73 13.41 11.02 -7.59
N LYS A 74 12.69 11.92 -8.28
CA LYS A 74 13.13 12.58 -9.52
C LYS A 74 13.61 11.59 -10.58
N GLU A 75 12.95 10.43 -10.67
CA GLU A 75 13.30 9.43 -11.67
C GLU A 75 13.07 9.99 -13.08
N SER A 76 13.97 9.66 -14.00
CA SER A 76 13.86 10.04 -15.40
C SER A 76 12.61 9.38 -15.98
N PHE A 77 11.57 10.17 -16.22
CA PHE A 77 10.34 9.69 -16.82
C PHE A 77 10.58 9.36 -18.29
N GLU A 78 10.88 8.09 -18.56
CA GLU A 78 11.10 7.58 -19.90
C GLU A 78 9.79 7.08 -20.54
N THR A 79 9.82 6.88 -21.86
CA THR A 79 8.63 6.47 -22.62
C THR A 79 8.03 5.15 -22.13
N HIS A 80 8.84 4.25 -21.57
CA HIS A 80 8.39 2.97 -21.03
C HIS A 80 7.55 3.13 -19.75
N ASP A 81 7.89 4.09 -18.89
CA ASP A 81 7.12 4.42 -17.68
C ASP A 81 5.78 5.04 -18.04
N ALA A 82 5.77 5.91 -19.07
CA ALA A 82 4.54 6.53 -19.57
C ALA A 82 3.54 5.49 -20.10
N ILE A 83 4.02 4.48 -20.84
CA ILE A 83 3.18 3.39 -21.37
C ILE A 83 2.59 2.59 -20.21
N THR A 84 3.43 2.18 -19.26
CA THR A 84 3.02 1.38 -18.10
C THR A 84 1.98 2.13 -17.26
N PHE A 85 2.23 3.42 -17.00
CA PHE A 85 1.31 4.29 -16.28
C PHE A 85 -0.03 4.47 -17.01
N SER A 86 -0.01 4.65 -18.33
CA SER A 86 -1.22 4.77 -19.14
C SER A 86 -2.09 3.51 -19.08
N LEU A 87 -1.45 2.34 -19.01
CA LEU A 87 -2.13 1.04 -18.91
C LEU A 87 -2.84 0.91 -17.56
N ILE A 88 -2.16 1.29 -16.47
CA ILE A 88 -2.72 1.29 -15.12
C ILE A 88 -3.91 2.24 -15.05
N LEU A 89 -3.76 3.48 -15.54
CA LEU A 89 -4.84 4.47 -15.59
C LEU A 89 -6.04 3.99 -16.39
N THR A 90 -5.82 3.34 -17.53
CA THR A 90 -6.89 2.76 -18.34
C THR A 90 -7.67 1.70 -17.56
N GLY A 91 -6.96 0.79 -16.86
CA GLY A 91 -7.58 -0.20 -15.98
C GLY A 91 -8.41 0.42 -14.86
N VAL A 92 -7.90 1.47 -14.21
CA VAL A 92 -8.61 2.24 -13.17
C VAL A 92 -9.88 2.88 -13.72
N ILE A 93 -9.81 3.53 -14.88
CA ILE A 93 -10.96 4.16 -15.54
C ILE A 93 -12.03 3.11 -15.89
N LEU A 94 -11.63 1.97 -16.46
CA LEU A 94 -12.55 0.89 -16.79
C LEU A 94 -13.24 0.31 -15.54
N TYR A 95 -12.49 0.13 -14.45
CA TYR A 95 -13.03 -0.30 -13.17
C TYR A 95 -14.06 0.69 -12.62
N LEU A 96 -13.73 1.99 -12.59
CA LEU A 96 -14.62 3.07 -12.17
C LEU A 96 -15.92 3.10 -12.99
N LEU A 97 -15.81 2.98 -14.32
CA LEU A 97 -16.97 2.92 -15.22
C LEU A 97 -17.84 1.69 -14.97
N SER A 98 -17.23 0.52 -14.73
CA SER A 98 -17.93 -0.72 -14.39
C SER A 98 -18.66 -0.61 -13.05
N LEU A 99 -18.03 0.00 -12.04
CA LEU A 99 -18.63 0.23 -10.73
C LEU A 99 -19.84 1.16 -10.83
N ARG A 100 -19.76 2.23 -11.65
CA ARG A 100 -20.89 3.12 -11.95
C ARG A 100 -22.08 2.38 -12.57
N ARG A 101 -21.83 1.44 -13.50
CA ARG A 101 -22.89 0.65 -14.14
C ARG A 101 -23.57 -0.34 -13.16
N ARG A 102 -22.81 -0.94 -12.24
CA ARG A 102 -23.37 -1.89 -11.24
C ARG A 102 -24.29 -1.20 -10.22
N GLY A 103 -24.06 0.07 -9.88
CA GLY A 103 -24.95 0.86 -9.03
C GLY A 103 -26.35 1.09 -9.62
N VAL A 104 -26.46 1.16 -10.95
CA VAL A 104 -27.74 1.36 -11.66
C VAL A 104 -28.55 0.07 -11.74
N SER A 105 -27.90 -1.09 -11.90
CA SER A 105 -28.58 -2.38 -12.07
C SER A 105 -29.33 -2.86 -10.82
N LYS A 106 -28.91 -2.44 -9.61
CA LYS A 106 -29.57 -2.87 -8.36
C LYS A 106 -30.92 -2.16 -8.14
N LYS A 107 -31.10 -0.96 -8.68
CA LYS A 107 -32.31 -0.14 -8.49
C LYS A 107 -33.51 -0.61 -9.32
N VAL A 108 -33.28 -1.37 -10.39
CA VAL A 108 -34.36 -1.90 -11.27
C VAL A 108 -34.95 -3.22 -10.71
N SER A 109 -34.20 -3.97 -9.91
CA SER A 109 -34.67 -5.22 -9.30
C SER A 109 -35.56 -5.02 -8.06
N MET A 110 -35.40 -3.92 -7.32
CA MET A 110 -36.17 -3.64 -6.08
C MET A 110 -37.49 -2.88 -6.31
N ARG A 111 -37.84 -2.54 -7.56
CA ARG A 111 -39.12 -1.89 -7.90
C ARG A 111 -40.12 -2.88 -8.53
N LYS A 112 -39.84 -4.19 -8.42
CA LYS A 112 -40.68 -5.26 -8.98
C LYS A 112 -41.30 -6.17 -7.91
N GLU A 113 -41.24 -5.79 -6.64
CA GLU A 113 -42.05 -6.39 -5.57
C GLU A 113 -43.09 -5.40 -5.07
#